data_AF-A0A0C9VZL9-F1
#
_entry.id   AF-A0A0C9VZL9-F1
#
_cell.length_a   1.000
_cell.length_b   1.000
_cell.length_c   1.000
_cell.angle_alpha   90.00
_cell.angle_beta   90.00
_cell.angle_gamma   90.00
#
_symmetry.space_group_name_H-M   'P 1'
#
loop_
_entity.id
_entity.type
_entity.pdbx_description
1 polymer ?
#
loop_
_entity_poly.entity_id
_entity_poly.type
_entity_poly.pdbx_seq_one_letter_code
_entity_poly.pdbx_strand_id
1 'polypeptide(L)'
;ILKRTSHVRGELKTKLRSLVGSFFGFHTHNSRDGMKRNRNLVESLKEGSRFAYKDFENKRGIYKSDLLQLAVYDMWFANRNDEGVLYHEYFNPMPIETIALLLAAVSLHSI
;
A
#
# COMPACT_ATOMS: atom_id res chain seq x y z
N ILE A 1 17.65 -6.82 -17.92
CA ILE A 1 16.25 -6.57 -17.48
C ILE A 1 16.11 -6.40 -15.96
N LEU A 2 17.07 -6.81 -15.11
CA LEU A 2 16.97 -6.77 -13.64
C LEU A 2 17.04 -5.39 -12.95
N LYS A 3 17.62 -4.35 -13.57
CA LYS A 3 17.90 -3.06 -12.90
C LYS A 3 16.68 -2.14 -12.73
N ARG A 4 15.64 -2.25 -13.57
CA ARG A 4 14.45 -1.37 -13.50
C ARG A 4 13.43 -1.86 -12.46
N THR A 5 13.26 -3.17 -12.32
CA THR A 5 12.25 -3.77 -11.43
C THR A 5 12.59 -3.62 -9.94
N SER A 6 13.87 -3.63 -9.57
CA SER A 6 14.31 -3.37 -8.19
C SER A 6 14.01 -1.93 -7.76
N HIS A 7 14.08 -0.98 -8.69
CA HIS A 7 13.77 0.43 -8.43
C HIS A 7 12.29 0.61 -8.10
N VAL A 8 11.39 0.07 -8.94
CA VAL A 8 9.94 0.16 -8.74
C VAL A 8 9.51 -0.44 -7.40
N ARG A 9 10.04 -1.62 -7.04
CA ARG A 9 9.72 -2.26 -5.74
C ARG A 9 10.23 -1.45 -4.55
N GLY A 10 11.46 -0.92 -4.64
CA GLY A 10 12.05 -0.12 -3.57
C GLY A 10 11.33 1.20 -3.35
N GLU A 11 10.96 1.86 -4.44
CA GLU A 11 10.19 3.09 -4.44
C GLU A 11 8.78 2.87 -3.88
N LEU A 12 8.07 1.86 -4.40
CA LEU A 12 6.73 1.52 -3.92
C LEU A 12 6.74 1.18 -2.43
N LYS A 13 7.73 0.40 -1.96
CA LYS A 13 7.89 0.10 -0.53
C LYS A 13 8.06 1.36 0.31
N THR A 14 8.86 2.32 -0.17
CA THR A 14 9.14 3.57 0.54
C THR A 14 7.88 4.42 0.66
N LYS A 15 7.16 4.60 -0.45
CA LYS A 15 5.88 5.30 -0.50
C LYS A 15 4.83 4.65 0.39
N LEU A 16 4.64 3.33 0.26
CA LEU A 16 3.69 2.57 1.07
C LEU A 16 3.99 2.63 2.56
N ARG A 17 5.27 2.62 2.98
CA ARG A 17 5.62 2.74 4.40
C ARG A 17 5.15 4.07 4.99
N SER A 18 5.28 5.16 4.24
CA SER A 18 4.78 6.47 4.65
C SER A 18 3.25 6.48 4.77
N LEU A 19 2.55 5.93 3.76
CA LEU A 19 1.10 5.89 3.70
C LEU A 19 0.47 4.96 4.75
N VAL A 20 1.00 3.76 4.96
CA VAL A 20 0.45 2.77 5.91
C VAL A 20 0.48 3.31 7.34
N GLY A 21 1.57 3.98 7.72
CA GLY A 21 1.74 4.57 9.04
C GLY A 21 0.64 5.56 9.39
N SER A 22 0.42 6.53 8.49
CA SER A 22 -0.62 7.55 8.66
C SER A 22 -2.02 6.99 8.51
N PHE A 23 -2.25 6.11 7.53
CA PHE A 23 -3.57 5.60 7.20
C PHE A 23 -4.20 4.76 8.32
N PHE A 24 -3.43 3.85 8.94
CA PHE A 24 -3.93 3.01 10.03
C PHE A 24 -3.69 3.60 11.43
N GLY A 25 -3.09 4.79 11.53
CA GLY A 25 -2.88 5.46 12.81
C GLY A 25 -1.86 4.77 13.71
N PHE A 26 -0.75 4.31 13.13
CA PHE A 26 0.39 3.77 13.87
C PHE A 26 1.01 4.86 14.74
N HIS A 27 1.34 4.53 15.99
CA HIS A 27 2.03 5.45 16.88
C HIS A 27 3.52 5.52 16.55
N THR A 28 4.07 6.72 16.48
CA THR A 28 5.51 6.97 16.28
C THR A 28 6.31 6.99 17.59
N HIS A 29 5.64 7.05 18.74
CA HIS A 29 6.28 7.13 20.04
C HIS A 29 6.63 5.73 20.59
N ASN A 30 7.81 5.60 21.19
CA ASN A 30 8.36 4.31 21.65
C ASN A 30 7.88 3.90 23.05
N SER A 31 6.63 4.20 23.41
CA SER A 31 6.07 3.70 24.67
C SER A 31 5.82 2.20 24.56
N ARG A 32 5.96 1.46 25.67
CA ARG A 32 5.71 0.01 25.69
C ARG A 32 4.30 -0.33 25.22
N ASP A 33 3.32 0.49 25.60
CA ASP A 33 1.92 0.31 25.22
C ASP A 33 1.66 0.69 23.76
N GLY A 34 2.32 1.74 23.25
CA GLY A 34 2.29 2.12 21.84
C GLY A 34 2.86 1.03 20.93
N MET A 35 4.00 0.44 21.31
CA MET A 35 4.60 -0.70 20.60
C MET A 35 3.67 -1.92 20.59
N LYS A 36 3.05 -2.24 21.73
CA LYS A 36 2.08 -3.35 21.83
C LYS A 36 0.85 -3.11 20.96
N ARG A 37 0.29 -1.89 20.97
CA ARG A 37 -0.85 -1.52 20.11
C ARG A 37 -0.50 -1.64 18.63
N ASN A 38 0.64 -1.08 18.21
CA ASN A 38 1.10 -1.16 16.83
C ASN A 38 1.28 -2.62 16.40
N ARG A 39 1.89 -3.47 17.24
CA ARG A 39 2.03 -4.90 16.94
C ARG A 39 0.67 -5.57 16.77
N ASN A 40 -0.27 -5.36 17.68
CA ASN A 40 -1.61 -5.94 17.59
C ASN A 40 -2.34 -5.48 16.31
N LEU A 41 -2.17 -4.23 15.93
CA LEU A 41 -2.73 -3.67 14.70
C LEU A 41 -2.12 -4.33 13.46
N VAL A 42 -0.80 -4.52 13.41
CA VAL A 42 -0.12 -5.26 12.33
C VAL A 42 -0.70 -6.66 12.16
N GLU A 43 -0.80 -7.42 13.25
CA GLU A 43 -1.35 -8.78 13.22
C GLU A 43 -2.80 -8.78 12.73
N SER A 44 -3.63 -7.86 13.23
CA SER A 44 -5.03 -7.72 12.80
C SER A 44 -5.16 -7.40 11.32
N LEU A 45 -4.32 -6.51 10.79
CA LEU A 45 -4.35 -6.12 9.37
C LEU A 45 -3.88 -7.25 8.45
N LYS A 46 -2.94 -8.08 8.90
CA LYS A 46 -2.45 -9.26 8.16
C LYS A 46 -3.48 -10.39 8.14
N GLU A 47 -4.22 -10.58 9.22
CA GLU A 47 -5.27 -11.59 9.35
C GLU A 47 -6.32 -11.48 8.22
N GLY A 48 -6.25 -12.37 7.24
CA GLY A 48 -7.17 -12.36 6.08
C GLY A 48 -7.04 -11.14 5.16
N SER A 49 -5.85 -10.51 5.14
CA SER A 49 -5.55 -9.33 4.29
C SER A 49 -6.51 -8.17 4.48
N ARG A 50 -6.89 -7.89 5.74
CA ARG A 50 -7.81 -6.81 6.12
C ARG A 50 -7.42 -5.44 5.54
N PHE A 51 -6.13 -5.17 5.38
CA PHE A 51 -5.63 -3.94 4.76
C PHE A 51 -6.18 -3.68 3.34
N ALA A 52 -6.63 -4.72 2.62
CA ALA A 52 -7.15 -4.61 1.26
C ALA A 52 -8.63 -4.19 1.22
N TYR A 53 -9.34 -4.17 2.35
CA TYR A 53 -10.75 -3.83 2.41
C TYR A 53 -10.98 -2.33 2.59
N LYS A 54 -12.07 -1.80 2.01
CA LYS A 54 -12.53 -0.43 2.27
C LYS A 54 -12.89 -0.22 3.74
N ASP A 55 -13.62 -1.18 4.30
CA ASP A 55 -13.93 -1.27 5.72
C ASP A 55 -13.28 -2.55 6.24
N PHE A 56 -12.10 -2.41 6.84
CA PHE A 56 -11.28 -3.53 7.29
C PHE A 56 -11.78 -4.16 8.60
N GLU A 57 -12.56 -3.42 9.39
CA GLU A 57 -13.19 -3.93 10.61
C GLU A 57 -14.33 -4.90 10.26
N ASN A 58 -15.20 -4.49 9.34
CA ASN A 58 -16.33 -5.32 8.91
C ASN A 58 -16.05 -6.18 7.67
N LYS A 59 -14.81 -6.15 7.15
CA LYS A 59 -14.37 -6.87 5.93
C LYS A 59 -15.29 -6.62 4.73
N ARG A 60 -15.62 -5.35 4.46
CA ARG A 60 -16.46 -4.95 3.30
C ARG A 60 -15.65 -4.26 2.22
N GLY A 61 -15.94 -4.60 0.96
CA GLY A 61 -15.29 -4.02 -0.21
C GLY A 61 -13.82 -4.43 -0.33
N ILE A 62 -13.55 -5.71 -0.51
CA ILE A 62 -12.20 -6.21 -0.80
C ILE A 62 -11.61 -5.53 -2.04
N TYR A 63 -10.31 -5.21 -1.99
CA TYR A 63 -9.56 -4.44 -2.99
C TYR A 63 -10.02 -3.00 -3.21
N LYS A 64 -10.90 -2.47 -2.34
CA LYS A 64 -11.39 -1.09 -2.39
C LYS A 64 -10.87 -0.25 -1.23
N SER A 65 -9.78 -0.67 -0.59
CA SER A 65 -9.10 0.12 0.44
C SER A 65 -8.59 1.43 -0.14
N ASP A 66 -8.90 2.54 0.51
CA ASP A 66 -8.44 3.86 0.11
C ASP A 66 -6.90 3.93 0.13
N LEU A 67 -6.23 3.12 0.97
CA LEU A 67 -4.77 2.96 0.95
C LEU A 67 -4.26 2.50 -0.42
N LEU A 68 -4.93 1.53 -1.05
CA LEU A 68 -4.50 1.00 -2.36
C LEU A 68 -4.65 2.09 -3.44
N GLN A 69 -5.73 2.87 -3.37
CA GLN A 69 -5.94 3.99 -4.28
C GLN A 69 -4.89 5.10 -4.08
N LEU A 70 -4.61 5.47 -2.83
CA LEU A 70 -3.56 6.44 -2.49
C LEU A 70 -2.17 5.96 -2.96
N ALA A 71 -1.88 4.66 -2.83
CA ALA A 71 -0.62 4.09 -3.28
C ALA A 71 -0.50 4.10 -4.82
N VAL A 72 -1.58 3.79 -5.54
CA VAL A 72 -1.61 3.91 -7.00
C VAL A 72 -1.36 5.36 -7.42
N TYR A 73 -2.07 6.31 -6.79
CA TYR A 73 -1.93 7.72 -7.08
C TYR A 73 -0.50 8.20 -6.84
N ASP A 74 0.05 7.95 -5.64
CA ASP A 74 1.38 8.42 -5.28
C ASP A 74 2.50 7.78 -6.11
N MET A 75 2.32 6.54 -6.56
CA MET A 75 3.34 5.80 -7.31
C MET A 75 3.34 6.11 -8.81
N TRP A 76 2.17 6.29 -9.44
CA TRP A 76 2.08 6.37 -10.91
C TRP A 76 1.35 7.60 -11.44
N PHE A 77 0.71 8.43 -10.60
CA PHE A 77 -0.14 9.53 -11.03
C PHE A 77 0.05 10.85 -10.24
N ALA A 78 1.12 10.96 -9.45
CA ALA A 78 1.33 12.13 -8.60
C ALA A 78 1.71 13.38 -9.41
N ASN A 79 2.41 13.20 -10.53
CA ASN A 79 2.89 14.28 -11.39
C ASN A 79 2.56 14.03 -12.86
N ARG A 80 2.53 15.12 -13.64
CA ARG A 80 2.25 15.09 -15.10
C ARG A 80 3.22 14.24 -15.93
N ASN A 81 4.39 13.93 -15.39
CA ASN A 81 5.45 13.16 -16.06
C ASN A 81 5.54 11.72 -15.54
N ASP A 82 4.68 11.32 -14.61
CA ASP A 82 4.69 9.95 -14.08
C ASP A 82 4.13 8.98 -15.14
N GLU A 83 4.51 7.71 -15.02
CA GLU A 83 4.23 6.71 -16.05
C GLU A 83 2.73 6.48 -16.26
N GLY A 84 1.93 6.58 -15.20
CA GLY A 84 0.47 6.46 -15.30
C GLY A 84 -0.18 7.62 -16.05
N VAL A 85 0.45 8.80 -16.06
CA VAL A 85 -0.04 9.96 -16.83
C VAL A 85 0.43 9.89 -18.28
N LEU A 86 1.73 9.62 -18.49
CA LEU A 86 2.31 9.60 -19.84
C LEU A 86 1.85 8.41 -20.69
N TYR A 87 1.58 7.27 -20.06
CA TYR A 87 1.19 6.04 -20.73
C TYR A 87 -0.13 5.48 -20.17
N HIS A 88 -1.12 6.35 -20.06
CA HIS A 88 -2.41 6.07 -19.42
C HIS A 88 -3.14 4.85 -20.02
N GLU A 89 -2.89 4.52 -21.29
CA GLU A 89 -3.45 3.37 -21.99
C GLU A 89 -3.05 2.03 -21.36
N TYR A 90 -1.91 1.95 -20.67
CA TYR A 90 -1.49 0.74 -19.96
C TYR A 90 -2.04 0.65 -18.53
N PHE A 91 -2.68 1.72 -18.04
CA PHE A 91 -3.27 1.76 -16.70
C PHE A 91 -4.80 1.81 -16.72
N ASN A 92 -5.42 1.74 -17.90
CA ASN A 92 -6.87 1.74 -18.06
C ASN A 92 -7.36 0.58 -18.96
N PRO A 93 -7.89 -0.51 -18.38
CA PRO A 93 -8.05 -0.76 -16.94
C PRO A 93 -6.71 -1.03 -16.25
N MET A 94 -6.68 -0.89 -14.92
CA MET A 94 -5.44 -1.09 -14.16
C MET A 94 -4.95 -2.55 -14.28
N PRO A 95 -3.66 -2.79 -14.60
CA PRO A 95 -3.13 -4.15 -14.73
C PRO A 95 -3.27 -4.93 -13.43
N ILE A 96 -3.66 -6.19 -13.54
CA ILE A 96 -3.80 -7.10 -12.40
C ILE A 96 -2.45 -7.27 -11.70
N GLU A 97 -1.36 -7.26 -12.46
CA GLU A 97 0.01 -7.35 -11.98
C GLU A 97 0.36 -6.17 -11.08
N THR A 98 -0.11 -4.97 -11.40
CA THR A 98 0.08 -3.76 -10.59
C THR A 98 -0.65 -3.88 -9.26
N ILE A 99 -1.90 -4.36 -9.28
CA ILE A 99 -2.68 -4.61 -8.06
C ILE A 99 -2.04 -5.71 -7.20
N ALA A 100 -1.61 -6.82 -7.82
CA ALA A 100 -0.92 -7.90 -7.12
C ALA A 100 0.40 -7.42 -6.50
N LEU A 101 1.16 -6.58 -7.19
CA LEU A 101 2.39 -5.97 -6.68
C LEU A 101 2.12 -5.08 -5.46
N LEU A 102 1.06 -4.26 -5.49
CA LEU A 102 0.65 -3.41 -4.37
C LEU A 102 0.29 -4.25 -3.15
N LEU A 103 -0.57 -5.26 -3.32
CA LEU A 103 -1.00 -6.14 -2.23
C LEU A 103 0.18 -6.89 -1.61
N ALA A 104 1.09 -7.41 -2.45
CA ALA A 104 2.29 -8.08 -1.98
C ALA A 104 3.22 -7.13 -1.22
N ALA A 105 3.41 -5.90 -1.71
CA ALA A 105 4.27 -4.90 -1.06
C ALA A 105 3.73 -4.50 0.32
N VAL A 106 2.41 -4.29 0.45
CA VAL A 106 1.78 -4.00 1.74
C VAL A 106 1.96 -5.17 2.71
N SER A 107 1.66 -6.39 2.25
CA SER A 107 1.73 -7.59 3.09
C SER A 107 3.14 -7.95 3.57
N LEU A 108 4.16 -7.76 2.73
CA LEU A 108 5.53 -8.22 3.01
C LEU A 108 6.41 -7.18 3.70
N HIS A 109 6.14 -5.89 3.52
CA HIS A 109 7.16 -4.87 3.75
C HIS A 109 6.69 -3.59 4.45
N SER A 110 5.39 -3.30 4.43
CA SER A 110 4.84 -2.04 4.93
C SER A 110 4.09 -2.18 6.26
N ILE A 111 3.63 -3.37 6.59
CA ILE A 111 2.96 -3.71 7.87
C ILE A 111 3.84 -4.63 8.72
#